data_AF-A0A2G9GA87-F1
#
_entry.id   AF-A0A2G9GA87-F1
#
_cell.length_a   1.000
_cell.length_b   1.000
_cell.length_c   1.000
_cell.angle_alpha   90.00
_cell.angle_beta   90.00
_cell.angle_gamma   90.00
#
_symmetry.space_group_name_H-M   'P 1'
#
loop_
_entity.id
_entity.type
_entity.pdbx_description
1 polymer ?
#
loop_
_entity_poly.entity_id
_entity_poly.type
_entity_poly.pdbx_seq_one_letter_code
_entity_poly.pdbx_strand_id
1 'polypeptide(L)'
;MSLHVHCHISGGHFLLDLCAKLRYYIFCKELPVVLKAFVHGDENLFNNYPELQDALVWVYFHSNIPEFNKVECWGPLKEASSPSGGAIGTHEGKNKKIYCDQ
;
A
#
# COMPACT_ATOMS: atom_id res chain seq x y z
N MET A 1 -1.40 -7.84 -14.66
CA MET A 1 -1.41 -8.51 -13.33
C MET A 1 -1.39 -7.43 -12.25
N SER A 2 -1.83 -7.73 -11.03
CA SER A 2 -1.87 -6.78 -9.91
C SER A 2 -1.40 -7.45 -8.61
N LEU A 3 -0.80 -6.67 -7.73
CA LEU A 3 -0.42 -7.09 -6.38
C LEU A 3 -1.43 -6.53 -5.38
N HIS A 4 -2.07 -7.42 -4.63
CA HIS A 4 -3.05 -7.04 -3.61
C HIS A 4 -2.42 -7.24 -2.22
N VAL A 5 -2.29 -6.15 -1.48
CA VAL A 5 -1.70 -6.13 -0.14
C VAL A 5 -2.80 -5.87 0.88
N HIS A 6 -2.98 -6.77 1.83
CA HIS A 6 -3.98 -6.63 2.88
C HIS A 6 -3.32 -6.29 4.23
N CYS A 7 -3.61 -5.10 4.74
CA CYS A 7 -3.12 -4.59 6.01
C CYS A 7 -4.27 -4.55 7.02
N HIS A 8 -4.18 -5.35 8.07
CA HIS A 8 -5.16 -5.32 9.16
C HIS A 8 -4.79 -4.25 10.18
N ILE A 9 -5.54 -3.15 10.19
CA ILE A 9 -5.31 -2.01 11.08
C ILE A 9 -5.95 -2.23 12.43
N SER A 10 -7.19 -2.70 12.49
CA SER A 10 -7.90 -2.95 13.74
C SER A 10 -8.97 -4.04 13.57
N GLY A 11 -9.54 -4.51 14.67
CA GLY A 11 -10.48 -5.64 14.70
C GLY A 11 -10.04 -6.79 15.61
N GLY A 12 -10.99 -7.48 16.23
CA GLY A 12 -10.78 -8.64 17.11
C GLY A 12 -10.76 -8.33 18.63
N HIS A 13 -10.26 -7.17 19.07
CA HIS A 13 -10.27 -6.76 20.49
C HIS A 13 -10.05 -5.24 20.67
N PHE A 14 -10.64 -4.64 21.72
CA PHE A 14 -10.60 -3.19 22.00
C PHE A 14 -9.18 -2.58 22.05
N LEU A 15 -8.18 -3.32 22.55
CA LEU A 15 -6.78 -2.85 22.61
C LEU A 15 -6.16 -2.59 21.23
N LEU A 16 -6.61 -3.32 20.20
CA LEU A 16 -6.13 -3.15 18.83
C LEU A 16 -6.72 -1.88 18.19
N ASP A 17 -7.89 -1.44 18.64
CA ASP A 17 -8.50 -0.18 18.19
C ASP A 17 -7.77 1.04 18.79
N LEU A 18 -7.28 0.94 20.04
CA LEU A 18 -6.49 2.02 20.68
C LEU A 18 -5.19 2.33 19.92
N CYS A 19 -4.56 1.30 19.34
CA CYS A 19 -3.32 1.43 18.57
C CYS A 19 -3.54 1.51 17.05
N ALA A 20 -4.79 1.58 16.58
CA ALA A 20 -5.12 1.57 15.15
C ALA A 20 -4.38 2.66 14.37
N LYS A 21 -4.33 3.88 14.92
CA LYS A 21 -3.62 5.01 14.32
C LYS A 21 -2.11 4.75 14.16
N LEU A 22 -1.47 4.19 15.19
CA LEU A 22 -0.05 3.85 15.13
C LEU A 22 0.21 2.75 14.09
N ARG A 23 -0.61 1.71 14.07
CA ARG A 23 -0.46 0.60 13.12
C ARG A 23 -0.66 1.07 11.68
N TYR A 24 -1.68 1.88 11.44
CA TYR A 24 -1.91 2.51 10.14
C TYR A 24 -0.69 3.35 9.72
N TYR A 25 -0.15 4.17 10.61
CA TYR A 25 1.05 4.97 10.34
C TYR A 25 2.27 4.11 9.97
N ILE A 26 2.51 3.03 10.72
CA ILE A 26 3.62 2.10 10.43
C ILE A 26 3.45 1.48 9.05
N PHE A 27 2.26 1.00 8.70
CA PHE A 27 2.05 0.43 7.36
C PHE A 27 2.27 1.45 6.25
N CYS A 28 1.73 2.67 6.38
CA CYS A 28 1.97 3.70 5.37
C CYS A 28 3.47 4.04 5.19
N LYS A 29 4.28 3.91 6.26
CA LYS A 29 5.71 4.24 6.23
C LYS A 29 6.59 3.09 5.77
N GLU A 30 6.33 1.88 6.25
CA GLU A 30 7.21 0.73 6.04
C GLU A 30 6.80 -0.12 4.84
N LEU A 31 5.55 -0.02 4.37
CA LEU A 31 5.10 -0.88 3.28
C LEU A 31 5.89 -0.71 1.97
N PRO A 32 6.36 0.49 1.55
CA PRO A 32 7.27 0.61 0.41
C PRO A 32 8.57 -0.20 0.59
N VAL A 33 9.12 -0.22 1.81
CA VAL A 33 10.32 -1.02 2.14
C VAL A 33 10.01 -2.52 2.06
N VAL A 34 8.84 -2.94 2.54
CA VAL A 34 8.38 -4.34 2.42
C VAL A 34 8.21 -4.74 0.96
N LEU A 35 7.60 -3.89 0.12
CA LEU A 35 7.46 -4.14 -1.31
C LEU A 35 8.82 -4.25 -2.01
N LYS A 36 9.79 -3.41 -1.62
CA LYS A 36 11.16 -3.51 -2.12
C LYS A 36 11.83 -4.82 -1.70
N ALA A 37 11.66 -5.22 -0.45
CA ALA A 37 12.19 -6.48 0.06
C ALA A 37 11.55 -7.69 -0.65
N PHE A 38 10.26 -7.61 -0.99
CA PHE A 38 9.56 -8.62 -1.77
C PHE A 38 10.15 -8.77 -3.17
N VAL A 39 10.34 -7.66 -3.90
CA VAL A 39 10.97 -7.70 -5.24
C VAL A 39 12.40 -8.25 -5.17
N HIS A 40 13.16 -7.86 -4.16
CA HIS A 40 14.54 -8.32 -4.00
C HIS A 40 14.64 -9.79 -3.56
N GLY A 41 13.73 -10.25 -2.70
CA GLY A 41 13.70 -11.63 -2.22
C GLY A 41 13.38 -12.64 -3.34
N ASP A 42 12.57 -12.21 -4.31
CA ASP A 42 12.15 -13.03 -5.45
C ASP A 42 12.79 -12.55 -6.78
N GLU A 43 14.05 -12.11 -6.76
CA GLU A 43 14.73 -11.52 -7.93
C GLU A 43 14.66 -12.42 -9.18
N ASN A 44 14.78 -13.75 -9.02
CA ASN A 44 14.62 -14.70 -10.15
C ASN A 44 13.23 -14.63 -10.80
N LEU A 45 12.17 -14.43 -10.02
CA LEU A 45 10.81 -14.27 -10.57
C LEU A 45 10.75 -13.01 -11.43
N PHE A 46 11.25 -11.88 -10.91
CA PHE A 46 11.22 -10.60 -11.61
C PHE A 46 12.15 -10.55 -12.84
N ASN A 47 13.23 -11.34 -12.84
CA ASN A 47 14.10 -11.50 -14.00
C ASN A 47 13.43 -12.31 -15.12
N ASN A 48 12.64 -13.34 -14.77
CA ASN A 48 11.91 -14.13 -15.75
C ASN A 48 10.62 -13.43 -16.24
N TYR A 49 10.04 -12.56 -15.43
CA TYR A 49 8.80 -11.83 -15.73
C TYR A 49 8.93 -10.32 -15.40
N PRO A 50 9.66 -9.55 -16.23
CA PRO A 50 9.89 -8.12 -15.98
C PRO A 50 8.59 -7.29 -15.91
N GLU A 51 7.52 -7.73 -16.57
CA GLU A 51 6.21 -7.08 -16.56
C GLU A 51 5.56 -7.01 -15.17
N LEU A 52 6.01 -7.84 -14.22
CA LEU A 52 5.55 -7.79 -12.83
C LEU A 52 5.94 -6.49 -12.13
N GLN A 53 6.98 -5.79 -12.60
CA GLN A 53 7.36 -4.48 -12.05
C GLN A 53 6.35 -3.37 -12.38
N ASP A 54 5.55 -3.57 -13.43
CA ASP A 54 4.48 -2.66 -13.85
C ASP A 54 3.12 -3.04 -13.25
N ALA A 55 3.05 -4.12 -12.46
CA ALA A 55 1.82 -4.55 -11.80
C ALA A 55 1.32 -3.46 -10.83
N LEU A 56 0.03 -3.13 -10.94
CA LEU A 56 -0.61 -2.18 -10.02
C LEU A 56 -0.66 -2.77 -8.60
N VAL A 57 -0.24 -1.97 -7.63
CA VAL A 57 -0.30 -2.31 -6.21
C VAL A 57 -1.55 -1.70 -5.58
N TRP A 58 -2.43 -2.58 -5.11
CA TRP A 58 -3.63 -2.23 -4.36
C TRP A 58 -3.41 -2.55 -2.88
N VAL A 59 -3.54 -1.54 -2.03
CA VAL A 59 -3.39 -1.69 -0.58
C VAL A 59 -4.75 -1.56 0.08
N TYR A 60 -5.16 -2.61 0.78
CA TYR A 60 -6.42 -2.69 1.50
C TYR A 60 -6.12 -2.52 2.99
N PHE A 61 -6.54 -1.40 3.56
CA PHE A 61 -6.50 -1.17 4.99
C PHE A 61 -7.83 -1.62 5.59
N HIS A 62 -7.79 -2.72 6.35
CA HIS A 62 -8.97 -3.29 7.01
C HIS A 62 -9.05 -2.80 8.45
N SER A 63 -10.16 -2.13 8.81
CA SER A 63 -10.37 -1.62 10.17
C SER A 63 -11.85 -1.57 10.53
N ASN A 64 -12.15 -1.66 11.83
CA ASN A 64 -13.48 -1.32 12.36
C ASN A 64 -13.70 0.20 12.47
N ILE A 65 -12.63 1.00 12.38
CA ILE A 65 -12.69 2.46 12.41
C ILE A 65 -12.80 2.96 10.96
N PRO A 66 -13.89 3.65 10.56
CA PRO A 66 -14.11 4.06 9.18
C PRO A 66 -12.98 4.89 8.57
N GLU A 67 -12.29 5.71 9.38
CA GLU A 67 -11.13 6.51 8.96
C GLU A 67 -10.00 5.66 8.34
N PHE A 68 -9.80 4.44 8.85
CA PHE A 68 -8.71 3.56 8.41
C PHE A 68 -9.19 2.41 7.54
N ASN A 69 -10.49 2.29 7.27
CA ASN A 69 -11.05 1.23 6.42
C ASN A 69 -11.15 1.71 4.97
N LYS A 70 -10.12 1.48 4.15
CA LYS A 70 -10.05 2.01 2.79
C LYS A 70 -9.13 1.20 1.88
N VAL A 71 -9.28 1.43 0.58
CA VAL A 71 -8.44 0.86 -0.47
C VAL A 71 -7.69 1.98 -1.17
N GLU A 72 -6.39 1.79 -1.38
CA GLU A 72 -5.52 2.74 -2.07
C GLU A 72 -4.81 2.07 -3.24
N CYS A 73 -4.73 2.75 -4.38
CA CYS A 73 -3.86 2.36 -5.47
C CYS A 73 -2.53 3.10 -5.33
N TRP A 74 -1.45 2.35 -5.13
CA TRP A 74 -0.10 2.90 -4.97
C TRP A 74 0.67 2.98 -6.29
N GLY A 75 0.02 2.63 -7.40
CA GLY A 75 0.62 2.62 -8.73
C GLY A 75 1.43 1.35 -9.01
N PRO A 76 2.28 1.37 -10.05
CA PRO A 76 3.15 0.25 -10.42
C PRO A 76 4.08 -0.19 -9.27
N LEU A 77 4.37 -1.48 -9.17
CA LEU A 77 5.20 -2.05 -8.10
C LEU A 77 6.59 -1.40 -7.98
N LYS A 78 7.22 -1.04 -9.10
CA LYS A 78 8.50 -0.30 -9.12
C LYS A 78 8.40 1.10 -8.48
N GLU A 79 7.25 1.76 -8.61
CA GLU A 79 6.98 3.07 -8.01
C GLU A 79 6.59 2.91 -6.55
N ALA A 80 5.71 1.96 -6.25
CA ALA A 80 5.22 1.67 -4.89
C ALA A 80 6.33 1.19 -3.94
N SER A 81 7.41 0.62 -4.45
CA SER A 81 8.58 0.17 -3.67
C SER A 81 9.67 1.25 -3.50
N SER A 82 9.51 2.42 -4.14
CA SER A 82 10.48 3.50 -4.03
C SER A 82 10.28 4.29 -2.72
N PRO A 83 11.36 4.64 -1.99
CA PRO A 83 11.29 5.41 -0.74
C PRO A 83 10.90 6.89 -0.93
N SER A 84 10.45 7.28 -2.13
CA SER A 84 9.91 8.62 -2.39
C SER A 84 8.61 8.79 -1.64
N GLY A 85 8.75 9.45 -0.48
CA GLY A 85 7.74 9.83 0.50
C GLY A 85 6.31 9.62 0.06
N GLY A 86 5.61 8.76 0.81
CA GLY A 86 4.17 8.70 0.79
C GLY A 86 3.63 10.12 0.65
N ALA A 87 2.94 10.37 -0.46
CA ALA A 87 2.03 11.48 -0.54
C ALA A 87 1.03 11.26 0.59
N ILE A 88 1.36 11.82 1.75
CA ILE A 88 0.37 12.21 2.73
C ILE A 88 -0.61 13.01 1.91
N GLY A 89 -1.80 12.45 1.70
CA GLY A 89 -2.93 13.18 1.19
C GLY A 89 -3.26 14.28 2.18
N THR A 90 -2.55 15.41 2.06
CA THR A 90 -3.12 16.70 2.36
C THR A 90 -4.25 16.86 1.36
N HIS A 91 -5.49 16.92 1.86
CA HIS A 91 -6.61 17.40 1.07
C HIS A 91 -6.25 18.78 0.54
N GLU A 92 -5.85 18.87 -0.72
CA GLU A 92 -6.09 20.03 -1.59
C GLU A 92 -5.84 19.63 -3.05
N GLY A 93 -6.88 19.82 -3.87
CA GLY A 93 -6.93 19.33 -5.23
C GLY A 93 -5.88 19.97 -6.13
N LYS A 94 -5.21 19.13 -6.93
CA LYS A 94 -4.98 19.29 -8.38
C LYS A 94 -4.19 18.09 -8.91
N ASN A 95 -4.79 17.36 -9.84
CA ASN A 95 -4.12 16.47 -10.81
C ASN A 95 -3.36 15.21 -10.30
N LYS A 96 -4.08 14.27 -9.68
CA LYS A 96 -3.81 12.82 -9.90
C LYS A 96 -5.12 12.10 -10.20
N LYS A 97 -5.74 12.52 -11.31
CA LYS A 97 -6.89 11.86 -11.91
C LYS A 97 -6.37 11.00 -13.06
N ILE A 98 -5.62 9.94 -12.75
CA ILE A 98 -5.08 9.05 -13.78
C ILE A 98 -5.24 7.61 -13.28
N TYR A 99 -6.33 6.98 -13.78
CA TYR A 99 -6.71 5.56 -13.69
C TYR A 99 -7.06 4.98 -12.32
N CYS A 100 -8.24 5.30 -11.80
CA CYS A 100 -9.01 4.41 -10.92
C CYS A 100 -10.52 4.64 -11.20
N ASP A 101 -10.90 4.57 -12.48
CA ASP A 101 -12.29 4.28 -12.83
C ASP A 101 -12.35 2.78 -13.10
N GLN A 102 -13.17 2.10 -12.32
CA GLN A 102 -13.82 0.85 -12.72
C GLN A 102 -15.30 1.14 -12.84
#